data_AF-A0AAT9HL52-F1
#
_entry.id   AF-A0AAT9HL52-F1
#
_cell.length_a   1.000
_cell.length_b   1.000
_cell.length_c   1.000
_cell.angle_alpha   90.00
_cell.angle_beta   90.00
_cell.angle_gamma   90.00
#
_symmetry.space_group_name_H-M   'P 1'
#
loop_
_entity.id
_entity.type
_entity.pdbx_description
1 polymer ?
#
loop_
_entity_poly.entity_id
_entity_poly.type
_entity_poly.pdbx_seq_one_letter_code
_entity_poly.pdbx_strand_id
1 'polypeptide(L)'
;MTDTGRSLNSAARELGLKRRTVSKYVRAATWQERVRRIPPRRPTSLDPYLEYLRQLWEEGEHTATVLHQEIAAKGYGGHYQRVKMAIAPLRRGLPIDAPRERPPSPRQVTRWITTAPSRRDLHTTEALRRLLDHCPELARTHDLVSQFAAMLDARDARPLAHWLEQLSGSRLRPWPAWPTPSARTSPQSCRASPPRSTPASTRAASPT
;
A
#
# COMPACT_ATOMS: atom_id res chain seq x y z
N MET A 1 11.03 -18.98 32.49
CA MET A 1 11.00 -17.65 33.15
C MET A 1 11.80 -16.68 32.28
N THR A 2 11.71 -15.37 32.51
CA THR A 2 12.64 -14.40 31.88
C THR A 2 14.03 -14.52 32.52
N ASP A 3 15.06 -13.98 31.89
CA ASP A 3 16.44 -13.97 32.42
C ASP A 3 16.54 -13.20 33.76
N THR A 4 15.62 -12.25 33.99
CA THR A 4 15.45 -11.55 35.27
C THR A 4 14.61 -12.32 36.31
N GLY A 5 14.39 -13.63 36.15
CA GLY A 5 13.60 -14.46 37.08
C GLY A 5 12.07 -14.23 37.07
N ARG A 6 11.57 -13.21 36.37
CA ARG A 6 10.13 -12.90 36.30
C ARG A 6 9.32 -13.92 35.51
N SER A 7 8.04 -14.09 35.89
CA SER A 7 7.09 -14.94 35.16
C SER A 7 6.68 -14.31 33.83
N LEU A 8 6.43 -15.14 32.81
CA LEU A 8 6.04 -14.65 31.47
C LEU A 8 4.72 -13.87 31.48
N ASN A 9 3.82 -14.14 32.44
CA ASN A 9 2.54 -13.44 32.55
C ASN A 9 2.70 -12.06 33.19
N SER A 10 3.61 -11.91 34.16
CA SER A 10 3.95 -10.62 34.75
C SER A 10 4.58 -9.69 33.71
N ALA A 11 5.59 -10.18 32.98
CA ALA A 11 6.22 -9.44 31.90
C ALA A 11 5.23 -9.08 30.76
N ALA A 12 4.27 -9.96 30.46
CA ALA A 12 3.22 -9.70 29.49
C ALA A 12 2.30 -8.53 29.89
N ARG A 13 1.91 -8.45 31.17
CA ARG A 13 1.06 -7.37 31.68
C ARG A 13 1.80 -6.03 31.71
N GLU A 14 3.04 -6.05 32.16
CA GLU A 14 3.92 -4.87 32.22
C GLU A 14 4.18 -4.28 30.83
N LEU A 15 4.48 -5.14 29.85
CA LEU A 15 4.79 -4.73 28.48
C LEU A 15 3.55 -4.52 27.60
N GLY A 16 2.33 -4.81 28.10
CA GLY A 16 1.11 -4.81 27.29
C GLY A 16 1.12 -5.83 26.14
N LEU A 17 1.97 -6.86 26.21
CA LEU A 17 2.18 -7.86 25.16
C LEU A 17 1.44 -9.16 25.49
N LYS A 18 1.02 -9.90 24.47
CA LYS A 18 0.48 -11.26 24.67
C LYS A 18 1.59 -12.18 25.21
N ARG A 19 1.26 -13.06 26.18
CA ARG A 19 2.18 -14.08 26.73
C ARG A 19 2.94 -14.86 25.65
N ARG A 20 2.27 -15.23 24.54
CA ARG A 20 2.91 -15.92 23.40
C ARG A 20 4.02 -15.09 22.76
N THR A 21 3.85 -13.79 22.66
CA THR A 21 4.85 -12.84 22.16
C THR A 21 6.04 -12.78 23.11
N VAL A 22 5.80 -12.59 24.40
CA VAL A 22 6.86 -12.58 25.43
C VAL A 22 7.63 -13.90 25.45
N SER A 23 6.94 -15.04 25.44
CA SER A 23 7.57 -16.38 25.35
C SER A 23 8.43 -16.53 24.10
N LYS A 24 7.98 -16.00 22.96
CA LYS A 24 8.72 -16.02 21.70
C LYS A 24 10.01 -15.19 21.75
N TYR A 25 9.99 -14.04 22.42
CA TYR A 25 11.16 -13.16 22.57
C TYR A 25 12.14 -13.67 23.64
N VAL A 26 11.65 -14.18 24.76
CA VAL A 26 12.51 -14.76 25.83
C VAL A 26 13.29 -15.98 25.34
N ARG A 27 12.74 -16.74 24.37
CA ARG A 27 13.41 -17.89 23.75
C ARG A 27 14.33 -17.52 22.58
N ALA A 28 14.43 -16.24 22.20
CA ALA A 28 15.34 -15.83 21.15
C ALA A 28 16.72 -15.58 21.75
N ALA A 29 17.77 -16.16 21.15
CA ALA A 29 19.13 -15.94 21.63
C ALA A 29 19.60 -14.51 21.29
N THR A 30 19.09 -13.95 20.19
CA THR A 30 19.39 -12.60 19.75
C THR A 30 18.15 -11.90 19.19
N TRP A 31 18.08 -10.57 19.29
CA TRP A 31 16.95 -9.80 18.75
C TRP A 31 16.87 -9.91 17.22
N GLN A 32 18.02 -10.10 16.54
CA GLN A 32 18.14 -10.29 15.10
C GLN A 32 17.40 -11.53 14.58
N GLU A 33 17.30 -12.61 15.38
CA GLU A 33 16.52 -13.81 15.03
C GLU A 33 15.01 -13.56 14.97
N ARG A 34 14.54 -12.47 15.57
CA ARG A 34 13.11 -12.14 15.68
C ARG A 34 12.69 -10.93 14.87
N VAL A 35 13.63 -10.13 14.38
CA VAL A 35 13.35 -9.22 13.26
C VAL A 35 12.85 -10.10 12.13
N ARG A 36 11.59 -9.90 11.72
CA ARG A 36 11.08 -10.53 10.50
C ARG A 36 12.02 -10.05 9.39
N ARG A 37 12.96 -10.91 8.98
CA ARG A 37 13.68 -10.69 7.73
C ARG A 37 12.59 -10.55 6.69
N ILE A 38 12.48 -9.35 6.12
CA ILE A 38 11.63 -9.12 4.96
C ILE A 38 11.99 -10.25 4.00
N PRO A 39 11.03 -11.11 3.61
CA PRO A 39 11.36 -12.25 2.77
C PRO A 39 12.15 -11.73 1.57
N PRO A 40 13.31 -12.34 1.25
CA PRO A 40 14.10 -11.91 0.11
C PRO A 40 13.17 -11.86 -1.10
N ARG A 41 13.29 -10.77 -1.88
CA ARG A 41 12.46 -10.57 -3.06
C ARG A 41 12.53 -11.84 -3.92
N ARG A 42 11.38 -12.32 -4.40
CA ARG A 42 11.37 -13.46 -5.33
C ARG A 42 12.27 -13.12 -6.52
N PRO A 43 13.18 -14.03 -6.91
CA PRO A 43 14.06 -13.78 -8.03
C PRO A 43 13.22 -13.50 -9.27
N THR A 44 13.58 -12.47 -10.02
CA THR A 44 12.93 -12.15 -11.31
C THR A 44 13.81 -12.48 -12.48
N SER A 45 13.20 -12.63 -13.66
CA SER A 45 13.93 -12.90 -14.92
C SER A 45 14.99 -11.85 -15.28
N LEU A 46 14.94 -10.67 -14.66
CA LEU A 46 15.93 -9.61 -14.85
C LEU A 46 17.17 -9.79 -13.95
N ASP A 47 17.08 -10.58 -12.89
CA ASP A 47 18.12 -10.71 -11.86
C ASP A 47 19.46 -11.20 -12.41
N PRO A 48 19.51 -12.16 -13.35
CA PRO A 48 20.76 -12.58 -13.98
C PRO A 48 21.47 -11.46 -14.79
N TYR A 49 20.74 -10.43 -15.19
CA TYR A 49 21.24 -9.34 -16.04
C TYR A 49 21.57 -8.06 -15.25
N LEU A 50 21.31 -8.01 -13.93
CA LEU A 50 21.52 -6.79 -13.12
C LEU A 50 22.99 -6.40 -13.04
N GLU A 51 23.89 -7.38 -12.92
CA GLU A 51 25.33 -7.13 -12.88
C GLU A 51 25.82 -6.53 -14.20
N TYR A 52 25.34 -7.06 -15.33
CA TYR A 52 25.69 -6.55 -16.65
C TYR A 52 25.11 -5.14 -16.88
N LEU A 53 23.89 -4.88 -16.42
CA LEU A 53 23.31 -3.52 -16.45
C LEU A 53 24.10 -2.53 -15.59
N ARG A 54 24.70 -2.98 -14.49
CA ARG A 54 25.59 -2.16 -13.65
C ARG A 54 26.88 -1.81 -14.39
N GLN A 55 27.50 -2.79 -15.05
CA GLN A 55 28.72 -2.56 -15.85
C GLN A 55 28.49 -1.51 -16.94
N LEU A 56 27.43 -1.68 -17.75
CA LEU A 56 27.06 -0.70 -18.77
C LEU A 56 26.77 0.69 -18.20
N TRP A 57 26.19 0.77 -17.00
CA TRP A 57 25.93 2.03 -16.33
C TRP A 57 27.22 2.77 -15.95
N GLU A 58 28.22 2.05 -15.42
CA GLU A 58 29.54 2.59 -15.09
C GLU A 58 30.35 2.95 -16.35
N GLU A 59 30.14 2.23 -17.45
CA GLU A 59 30.73 2.54 -18.77
C GLU A 59 30.14 3.81 -19.41
N GLY A 60 29.04 4.34 -18.87
CA GLY A 60 28.42 5.60 -19.30
C GLY A 60 27.09 5.46 -20.04
N GLU A 61 26.60 4.24 -20.25
CA GLU A 61 25.33 4.00 -20.92
C GLU A 61 24.15 4.19 -19.96
N HIS A 62 23.59 5.40 -19.95
CA HIS A 62 22.47 5.75 -19.05
C HIS A 62 21.09 5.61 -19.72
N THR A 63 21.06 5.22 -20.99
CA THR A 63 19.85 5.17 -21.81
C THR A 63 19.12 3.84 -21.66
N ALA A 64 17.91 3.87 -21.08
CA ALA A 64 17.13 2.67 -20.77
C ALA A 64 16.80 1.80 -22.00
N THR A 65 16.62 2.41 -23.17
CA THR A 65 16.30 1.71 -24.42
C THR A 65 17.49 0.93 -24.93
N VAL A 66 18.69 1.53 -24.91
CA VAL A 66 19.96 0.88 -25.27
C VAL A 66 20.21 -0.30 -24.33
N LEU A 67 20.12 -0.07 -23.02
CA LEU A 67 20.26 -1.12 -22.02
C LEU A 67 19.27 -2.28 -22.19
N HIS A 68 18.04 -2.00 -22.63
CA HIS A 68 17.06 -3.05 -22.92
C HIS A 68 17.39 -3.85 -24.18
N GLN A 69 17.86 -3.19 -25.24
CA GLN A 69 18.31 -3.84 -26.47
C GLN A 69 19.53 -4.74 -26.23
N GLU A 70 20.50 -4.26 -25.45
CA GLU A 70 21.70 -5.02 -25.07
C GLU A 70 21.35 -6.31 -24.33
N ILE A 71 20.50 -6.23 -23.30
CA ILE A 71 20.10 -7.44 -22.57
C ILE A 71 19.17 -8.33 -23.41
N ALA A 72 18.36 -7.76 -24.30
CA ALA A 72 17.51 -8.52 -25.20
C ALA A 72 18.35 -9.35 -26.19
N ALA A 73 19.44 -8.78 -26.71
CA ALA A 73 20.42 -9.51 -27.53
C ALA A 73 21.08 -10.66 -26.76
N LYS A 74 21.25 -10.52 -25.44
CA LYS A 74 21.71 -11.58 -24.52
C LYS A 74 20.62 -12.56 -24.08
N GLY A 75 19.44 -12.54 -24.70
CA GLY A 75 18.35 -13.48 -24.44
C GLY A 75 17.32 -13.03 -23.41
N TYR A 76 17.31 -11.76 -23.00
CA TYR A 76 16.26 -11.24 -22.11
C TYR A 76 14.94 -11.03 -22.86
N GLY A 77 13.98 -11.92 -22.67
CA GLY A 77 12.62 -11.82 -23.22
C GLY A 77 11.64 -10.95 -22.43
N GLY A 78 12.12 -10.12 -21.48
CA GLY A 78 11.24 -9.33 -20.62
C GLY A 78 10.93 -7.92 -21.14
N HIS A 79 9.94 -7.29 -20.50
CA HIS A 79 9.43 -5.97 -20.92
C HIS A 79 10.39 -4.82 -20.56
N TYR A 80 10.58 -3.86 -21.48
CA TYR A 80 11.38 -2.63 -21.31
C TYR A 80 11.17 -1.93 -19.96
N GLN A 81 9.91 -1.78 -19.53
CA GLN A 81 9.57 -1.16 -18.24
C GLN A 81 10.28 -1.81 -17.04
N ARG A 82 10.56 -3.12 -17.06
CA ARG A 82 11.32 -3.80 -15.99
C ARG A 82 12.74 -3.24 -15.89
N VAL A 83 13.40 -3.04 -17.03
CA VAL A 83 14.74 -2.45 -17.14
C VAL A 83 14.73 -1.00 -16.70
N LYS A 84 13.80 -0.21 -17.23
CA LYS A 84 13.62 1.21 -16.83
C LYS A 84 13.43 1.35 -15.31
N MET A 85 12.62 0.47 -14.72
CA MET A 85 12.48 0.45 -13.27
C MET A 85 13.78 0.03 -12.60
N ALA A 86 14.46 -1.03 -13.05
CA ALA A 86 15.72 -1.53 -12.47
C ALA A 86 16.82 -0.47 -12.40
N ILE A 87 16.97 0.39 -13.41
CA ILE A 87 17.98 1.44 -13.46
C ILE A 87 17.56 2.76 -12.78
N ALA A 88 16.30 2.91 -12.38
CA ALA A 88 15.82 4.13 -11.71
C ALA A 88 16.54 4.48 -10.38
N PRO A 89 17.03 3.53 -9.57
CA PRO A 89 17.92 3.80 -8.44
C PRO A 89 19.29 4.30 -8.87
N LEU A 90 19.89 3.74 -9.92
CA LEU A 90 21.20 4.18 -10.43
C LEU A 90 21.19 5.66 -10.81
N ARG A 91 20.09 6.11 -11.45
CA ARG A 91 19.85 7.53 -11.74
C ARG A 91 19.81 8.45 -10.52
N ARG A 92 19.56 7.89 -9.34
CA ARG A 92 19.54 8.59 -8.04
C ARG A 92 20.81 8.34 -7.24
N GLY A 93 21.84 7.72 -7.82
CA GLY A 93 23.07 7.33 -7.12
C GLY A 93 22.86 6.18 -6.12
N LEU A 94 21.77 5.41 -6.25
CA LEU A 94 21.45 4.30 -5.38
C LEU A 94 21.78 2.95 -6.06
N PRO A 95 22.22 1.92 -5.30
CA PRO A 95 22.46 0.59 -5.83
C PRO A 95 21.23 -0.03 -6.50
N ILE A 96 21.42 -0.82 -7.56
CA ILE A 96 20.35 -1.56 -8.26
C ILE A 96 19.61 -2.49 -7.30
N ASP A 97 20.34 -3.11 -6.37
CA ASP A 97 19.83 -4.10 -5.42
C ASP A 97 19.22 -3.48 -4.15
N ALA A 98 19.11 -2.15 -4.09
CA ALA A 98 18.46 -1.49 -2.97
C ALA A 98 17.02 -2.04 -2.82
N PRO A 99 16.67 -2.62 -1.65
CA PRO A 99 15.33 -3.15 -1.42
C PRO A 99 14.29 -2.08 -1.72
N ARG A 100 13.46 -2.32 -2.74
CA ARG A 100 12.35 -1.44 -3.05
C ARG A 100 11.23 -1.69 -2.05
N GLU A 101 11.22 -0.92 -0.98
CA GLU A 101 10.02 -0.74 -0.19
C GLU A 101 8.97 -0.14 -1.13
N ARG A 102 7.93 -0.94 -1.45
CA ARG A 102 6.82 -0.42 -2.23
C ARG A 102 6.16 0.68 -1.39
N PRO A 103 5.95 1.89 -1.95
CA PRO A 103 5.23 2.91 -1.22
C PRO A 103 3.86 2.35 -0.82
N PRO A 104 3.38 2.64 0.40
CA PRO A 104 2.10 2.13 0.87
C PRO A 104 0.98 2.66 -0.03
N SER A 105 0.02 1.79 -0.36
CA SER A 105 -1.14 2.21 -1.16
C SER A 105 -2.01 3.23 -0.40
N PRO A 106 -2.75 4.12 -1.07
CA PRO A 106 -3.64 5.07 -0.39
C PRO A 106 -4.64 4.40 0.57
N ARG A 107 -5.16 3.23 0.20
CA ARG A 107 -6.06 2.43 1.05
C ARG A 107 -5.36 1.92 2.31
N GLN A 108 -4.10 1.52 2.18
CA GLN A 108 -3.29 1.06 3.30
C GLN A 108 -2.99 2.21 4.28
N VAL A 109 -2.62 3.38 3.75
CA VAL A 109 -2.44 4.59 4.57
C VAL A 109 -3.74 5.00 5.26
N THR A 110 -4.86 5.01 4.54
CA THR A 110 -6.19 5.29 5.12
C THR A 110 -6.51 4.32 6.26
N ARG A 111 -6.27 3.02 6.05
CA ARG A 111 -6.46 2.00 7.08
C ARG A 111 -5.55 2.25 8.29
N TRP A 112 -4.30 2.64 8.08
CA TRP A 112 -3.41 2.97 9.18
C TRP A 112 -3.98 4.13 9.99
N ILE A 113 -4.37 5.22 9.34
CA ILE A 113 -4.94 6.41 9.97
C ILE A 113 -6.21 6.07 10.79
N THR A 114 -7.12 5.27 10.25
CA THR A 114 -8.40 4.94 10.93
C THR A 114 -8.31 3.79 11.94
N THR A 115 -7.22 3.02 11.94
CA THR A 115 -7.02 1.94 12.93
C THR A 115 -6.59 2.55 14.26
N ALA A 116 -7.22 2.17 15.37
CA ALA A 116 -6.82 2.62 16.72
C ALA A 116 -5.31 2.39 16.97
N PRO A 117 -4.59 3.34 17.60
CA PRO A 117 -3.13 3.25 17.80
C PRO A 117 -2.70 1.95 18.50
N SER A 118 -3.49 1.48 19.47
CA SER A 118 -3.25 0.23 20.21
C SER A 118 -3.34 -1.04 19.37
N ARG A 119 -3.94 -0.97 18.17
CA ARG A 119 -4.08 -2.09 17.24
C ARG A 119 -3.06 -2.07 16.10
N ARG A 120 -2.21 -1.03 16.02
CA ARG A 120 -1.13 -0.93 15.03
C ARG A 120 0.11 -1.65 15.56
N ASP A 121 0.85 -2.33 14.69
CA ASP A 121 2.17 -2.85 15.04
C ASP A 121 3.24 -1.74 14.97
N LEU A 122 4.39 -1.97 15.61
CA LEU A 122 5.49 -0.99 15.66
C LEU A 122 5.93 -0.54 14.27
N HIS A 123 5.99 -1.47 13.31
CA HIS A 123 6.42 -1.17 11.94
C HIS A 123 5.44 -0.26 11.20
N THR A 124 4.14 -0.51 11.37
CA THR A 124 3.06 0.31 10.84
C THR A 124 3.07 1.70 11.47
N THR A 125 3.26 1.79 12.78
CA THR A 125 3.34 3.07 13.49
C THR A 125 4.53 3.90 13.01
N GLU A 126 5.70 3.27 12.85
CA GLU A 126 6.89 3.95 12.36
C GLU A 126 6.77 4.36 10.88
N ALA A 127 6.22 3.49 10.03
CA ALA A 127 5.97 3.81 8.63
C ALA A 127 4.97 4.95 8.46
N LEU A 128 3.90 4.99 9.27
CA LEU A 128 2.95 6.09 9.29
C LEU A 128 3.62 7.37 9.77
N ARG A 129 4.39 7.34 10.87
CA ARG A 129 5.11 8.51 11.41
C ARG A 129 5.99 9.17 10.34
N ARG A 130 6.84 8.39 9.67
CA ARG A 130 7.68 8.91 8.58
C ARG A 130 6.84 9.57 7.49
N LEU A 131 5.69 9.00 7.15
CA LEU A 131 4.83 9.54 6.10
C LEU A 131 4.17 10.87 6.52
N LEU A 132 3.77 10.99 7.79
CA LEU A 132 3.25 12.25 8.33
C LEU A 132 4.33 13.33 8.40
N ASP A 133 5.58 12.97 8.74
CA ASP A 133 6.72 13.90 8.78
C ASP A 133 7.02 14.53 7.41
N HIS A 134 6.79 13.80 6.32
CA HIS A 134 7.05 14.28 4.95
C HIS A 134 5.86 15.03 4.34
N CYS A 135 4.64 14.84 4.87
CA CYS A 135 3.40 15.36 4.27
C CYS A 135 2.52 16.06 5.35
N PRO A 136 2.69 17.37 5.58
CA PRO A 136 1.96 18.10 6.63
C PRO A 136 0.45 18.18 6.38
N GLU A 137 -0.02 18.09 5.13
CA GLU A 137 -1.45 17.93 4.79
C GLU A 137 -2.02 16.64 5.37
N LEU A 138 -1.25 15.55 5.31
CA LEU A 138 -1.69 14.27 5.81
C LEU A 138 -1.60 14.21 7.34
N ALA A 139 -0.59 14.83 7.93
CA ALA A 139 -0.50 15.03 9.38
C ALA A 139 -1.77 15.68 9.94
N ARG A 140 -2.20 16.80 9.34
CA ARG A 140 -3.46 17.48 9.70
C ARG A 140 -4.68 16.57 9.58
N THR A 141 -4.75 15.77 8.51
CA THR A 141 -5.85 14.80 8.32
C THR A 141 -5.85 13.75 9.41
N HIS A 142 -4.67 13.20 9.75
CA HIS A 142 -4.52 12.21 10.80
C HIS A 142 -4.94 12.75 12.17
N ASP A 143 -4.61 14.01 12.48
CA ASP A 143 -4.98 14.65 13.73
C ASP A 143 -6.50 14.86 13.82
N LEU A 144 -7.14 15.35 12.76
CA LEU A 144 -8.59 15.51 12.70
C LEU A 144 -9.33 14.18 12.88
N VAL A 145 -8.87 13.11 12.22
CA VAL A 145 -9.44 11.76 12.41
C VAL A 145 -9.22 11.25 13.83
N SER A 146 -8.05 11.49 14.41
CA SER A 146 -7.73 11.05 15.78
C SER A 146 -8.55 11.78 16.84
N GLN A 147 -8.75 13.10 16.67
CA GLN A 147 -9.64 13.90 17.53
C GLN A 147 -11.08 13.41 17.44
N PHE A 148 -11.57 13.10 16.23
CA PHE A 148 -12.91 12.55 16.05
C PHE A 148 -13.07 11.17 16.69
N ALA A 149 -12.09 10.29 16.53
CA ALA A 149 -12.08 8.98 17.19
C ALA A 149 -12.10 9.13 18.73
N ALA A 150 -11.32 10.06 19.28
CA ALA A 150 -11.32 10.34 20.72
C ALA A 150 -12.68 10.85 21.23
N MET A 151 -13.38 11.69 20.45
CA MET A 151 -14.76 12.11 20.77
C MET A 151 -15.73 10.92 20.78
N LEU A 152 -15.62 10.00 19.83
CA LEU A 152 -16.44 8.78 19.79
C LEU A 152 -16.14 7.85 20.98
N ASP A 153 -14.87 7.68 21.34
CA ASP A 153 -14.45 6.85 22.47
C ASP A 153 -14.93 7.44 23.81
N ALA A 154 -14.83 8.77 23.97
CA ALA A 154 -15.33 9.49 25.14
C ALA A 154 -16.85 9.67 25.16
N ARG A 155 -17.54 9.42 24.04
CA ARG A 155 -18.97 9.69 23.80
C ARG A 155 -19.35 11.14 24.12
N ASP A 156 -18.46 12.07 23.83
CA ASP A 156 -18.62 13.48 24.13
C ASP A 156 -18.72 14.30 22.84
N ALA A 157 -19.90 14.88 22.60
CA ALA A 157 -20.17 15.69 21.43
C ALA A 157 -19.87 17.18 21.64
N ARG A 158 -19.49 17.63 22.84
CA ARG A 158 -19.18 19.05 23.12
C ARG A 158 -18.11 19.64 22.20
N PRO A 159 -17.02 18.94 21.83
CA PRO A 159 -16.00 19.50 20.94
C PRO A 159 -16.38 19.45 19.45
N LEU A 160 -17.53 18.84 19.09
CA LEU A 160 -17.88 18.55 17.69
C LEU A 160 -18.00 19.82 16.84
N ALA A 161 -18.61 20.87 17.37
CA ALA A 161 -18.81 22.13 16.64
C ALA A 161 -17.45 22.76 16.28
N HIS A 162 -16.55 22.84 17.25
CA HIS A 162 -15.19 23.35 17.05
C HIS A 162 -14.38 22.46 16.10
N TRP A 163 -14.55 21.14 16.17
CA TRP A 163 -13.91 20.20 15.26
C TRP A 163 -14.38 20.39 13.80
N LEU A 164 -15.68 20.64 13.57
CA LEU A 164 -16.22 20.94 12.24
C LEU A 164 -15.66 22.25 11.68
N GLU A 165 -15.48 23.28 12.51
CA GLU A 165 -14.81 24.52 12.12
C GLU A 165 -13.36 24.26 11.69
N GLN A 166 -12.58 23.52 12.47
CA GLN A 166 -11.21 23.13 12.11
C GLN A 166 -11.17 22.33 10.81
N LEU A 167 -12.11 21.40 10.61
CA LEU A 167 -12.22 20.61 9.38
C LEU A 167 -12.51 21.52 8.17
N SER A 168 -13.42 22.48 8.31
CA SER A 168 -13.78 23.41 7.23
C SER A 168 -12.64 24.38 6.87
N GLY A 169 -11.82 24.78 7.85
CA GLY A 169 -10.62 25.58 7.64
C GLY A 169 -9.41 24.79 7.14
N SER A 170 -9.42 23.47 7.33
CA SER A 170 -8.44 22.58 6.71
C SER A 170 -8.69 22.58 5.20
N ARG A 171 -7.67 22.88 4.38
CA ARG A 171 -7.74 22.89 2.91
C ARG A 171 -7.98 21.50 2.30
N LEU A 172 -8.55 20.57 3.07
CA LEU A 172 -9.02 19.28 2.60
C LEU A 172 -10.24 19.54 1.73
N ARG A 173 -10.18 19.07 0.48
CA ARG A 173 -11.27 19.24 -0.47
C ARG A 173 -12.55 18.69 0.19
N PRO A 174 -13.62 19.49 0.33
CA PRO A 174 -14.84 19.00 0.93
C PRO A 174 -15.29 17.76 0.17
N TRP A 175 -15.64 16.72 0.93
CA TRP A 175 -16.29 15.53 0.36
C TRP A 175 -17.46 16.05 -0.48
N PRO A 176 -17.59 15.67 -1.76
CA PRO A 176 -18.75 16.12 -2.55
C PRO A 176 -19.98 15.74 -1.73
N ALA A 177 -20.79 16.74 -1.40
CA ALA A 177 -21.94 16.58 -0.53
C ALA A 177 -22.66 15.28 -0.90
N TRP A 178 -22.91 14.43 0.10
CA TRP A 178 -23.70 13.22 -0.07
C TRP A 178 -24.88 13.53 -1.01
N PRO A 179 -25.08 12.78 -2.10
CA PRO A 179 -26.26 13.01 -2.92
C PRO A 179 -27.45 12.80 -1.99
N THR A 180 -28.19 13.88 -1.75
CA THR A 180 -29.49 13.83 -1.08
C THR A 180 -30.29 12.78 -1.85
N PRO A 181 -30.91 11.78 -1.20
CA PRO A 181 -31.71 10.79 -1.90
C PRO A 181 -32.87 11.54 -2.55
N SER A 182 -32.69 11.93 -3.80
CA SER A 182 -33.74 12.47 -4.65
C SER A 182 -34.84 11.44 -4.66
N ALA A 183 -36.03 11.89 -4.28
CA ALA A 183 -37.23 11.10 -4.12
C ALA A 183 -37.34 10.01 -5.18
N ARG A 184 -37.45 8.78 -4.70
CA ARG A 184 -37.84 7.56 -5.38
C ARG A 184 -38.75 7.85 -6.58
N THR A 185 -38.19 7.91 -7.79
CA THR A 185 -38.99 7.95 -9.00
C THR A 185 -39.65 6.59 -9.15
N SER A 186 -40.97 6.55 -8.92
CA SER A 186 -41.81 5.38 -9.11
C SER A 186 -41.65 4.80 -10.52
N PRO A 187 -41.43 3.48 -10.70
CA PRO A 187 -41.40 2.86 -12.01
C PRO A 187 -42.82 2.46 -12.40
N GLN A 188 -43.55 3.34 -13.06
CA GLN A 188 -44.76 2.95 -13.82
C GLN A 188 -44.76 3.67 -15.17
N SER A 189 -44.20 3.02 -16.18
CA SER A 189 -44.88 2.77 -17.46
C SER A 189 -43.88 2.27 -18.52
N CYS A 190 -43.63 0.97 -18.55
CA CYS A 190 -43.21 0.31 -19.80
C CYS A 190 -44.07 -0.94 -19.95
N ARG A 191 -45.24 -0.72 -20.55
CA ARG A 191 -46.21 -1.75 -20.92
C ARG A 191 -45.69 -2.49 -22.16
N ALA A 192 -45.53 -3.80 -22.00
CA ALA A 192 -45.73 -4.91 -22.95
C ALA A 192 -45.46 -4.71 -24.48
N SER A 193 -44.43 -5.45 -24.95
CA SER A 193 -44.42 -6.44 -26.07
C SER A 193 -44.74 -6.00 -27.52
N PRO A 194 -44.36 -6.74 -28.60
CA PRO A 194 -44.01 -8.18 -28.70
C PRO A 194 -42.78 -8.51 -29.61
N PRO A 195 -42.48 -9.81 -29.91
CA PRO A 195 -41.16 -10.26 -30.36
C PRO A 195 -41.07 -10.73 -31.83
N ARG A 196 -39.82 -11.03 -32.20
CA ARG A 196 -39.29 -11.89 -33.30
C ARG A 196 -39.43 -11.41 -34.73
N SER A 197 -38.29 -11.43 -35.43
CA SER A 197 -38.13 -12.08 -36.74
C SER A 197 -36.64 -12.33 -37.01
N THR A 198 -36.24 -13.60 -36.98
CA THR A 198 -35.04 -14.13 -37.67
C THR A 198 -35.42 -14.50 -39.10
N PRO A 199 -34.51 -14.32 -40.05
CA PRO A 199 -34.15 -15.42 -40.95
C PRO A 199 -32.61 -15.52 -41.08
N ALA A 200 -31.96 -16.68 -41.03
CA ALA A 200 -32.00 -17.82 -41.95
C ALA A 200 -31.64 -17.44 -43.41
N SER A 201 -30.35 -17.53 -43.74
CA SER A 201 -29.85 -17.96 -45.07
C SER A 201 -28.35 -18.26 -44.93
N THR A 202 -27.92 -19.52 -45.00
CA THR A 202 -27.83 -20.42 -46.16
C THR A 202 -26.45 -20.32 -46.83
N ARG A 203 -25.82 -21.49 -46.85
CA ARG A 203 -24.51 -21.90 -47.34
C ARG A 203 -24.56 -22.16 -48.86
N ALA A 204 -23.49 -21.80 -49.58
CA ALA A 204 -23.01 -22.30 -50.90
C ALA A 204 -22.30 -21.12 -51.61
N ALA A 205 -21.28 -21.23 -52.46
CA ALA A 205 -20.38 -22.26 -52.96
C ALA A 205 -19.28 -21.51 -53.77
N SER A 206 -18.07 -22.05 -53.86
CA SER A 206 -17.08 -21.74 -54.94
C SER A 206 -17.67 -22.15 -56.31
N PRO A 207 -17.20 -21.71 -57.51
CA PRO A 207 -15.82 -21.79 -58.05
C PRO A 207 -15.39 -20.48 -58.78
N THR A 208 -14.17 -20.27 -59.29
CA THR A 208 -13.36 -21.03 -60.26
C THR A 208 -11.92 -20.53 -60.19
#